data_AF-A0AAN8VPY6-F1
#
_entry.id   AF-A0AAN8VPY6-F1
#
_cell.length_a   1.000
_cell.length_b   1.000
_cell.length_c   1.000
_cell.angle_alpha   90.00
_cell.angle_beta   90.00
_cell.angle_gamma   90.00
#
_symmetry.space_group_name_H-M   'P 1'
#
loop_
_entity.id
_entity.type
_entity.pdbx_description
1 polymer ?
#
loop_
_entity_poly.entity_id
_entity_poly.type
_entity_poly.pdbx_seq_one_letter_code
_entity_poly.pdbx_strand_id
1 'polypeptide(L)'
;MNHAILGVVLPLAIILAYYFIRRDVYDLHHAILGLLFSTFLTLVITDAIKDAVGRPRPNFFWRCFPDGKGVYDPNTKNVMCTGVKAVIKEGHKSFPSGHTSCSFAGLGFLALYLSGKIQAFDRRGHVAKLCIVFLPLLVAALVRISRVDDYWHHWQDVFAGGLIGRFQLGIGSGVQERQ
;
A
#
# COMPACT_ATOMS: atom_id res chain seq x y z
N MET A 1 -11.48 -2.33 -10.56
CA MET A 1 -11.99 -2.91 -9.30
C MET A 1 -11.13 -2.42 -8.13
N ASN A 2 -11.75 -1.98 -7.03
CA ASN A 2 -11.13 -1.16 -5.99
C ASN A 2 -10.24 -1.98 -5.02
N HIS A 3 -9.08 -2.46 -5.47
CA HIS A 3 -8.19 -3.28 -4.63
C HIS A 3 -7.64 -2.55 -3.39
N ALA A 4 -7.64 -1.21 -3.36
CA ALA A 4 -7.25 -0.46 -2.16
C ALA A 4 -8.24 -0.60 -0.99
N ILE A 5 -9.52 -0.89 -1.27
CA ILE A 5 -10.52 -1.12 -0.22
C ILE A 5 -10.19 -2.37 0.59
N LEU A 6 -9.58 -3.39 -0.04
CA LEU A 6 -9.15 -4.61 0.63
C LEU A 6 -8.12 -4.33 1.73
N GLY A 7 -7.28 -3.31 1.56
CA GLY A 7 -6.28 -2.92 2.55
C GLY A 7 -6.87 -2.41 3.86
N VAL A 8 -8.10 -1.88 3.86
CA VAL A 8 -8.74 -1.30 5.06
C VAL A 8 -9.90 -2.17 5.55
N VAL A 9 -10.75 -2.63 4.64
CA VAL A 9 -11.96 -3.38 4.98
C VAL A 9 -11.62 -4.76 5.54
N LEU A 10 -10.63 -5.45 4.98
CA LEU A 10 -10.26 -6.79 5.46
C LEU A 10 -9.68 -6.74 6.89
N PRO A 11 -8.72 -5.86 7.23
CA PRO A 11 -8.28 -5.70 8.62
C PRO A 11 -9.41 -5.32 9.56
N LEU A 12 -10.27 -4.38 9.16
CA LEU A 12 -11.37 -3.91 10.00
C LEU A 12 -12.39 -5.02 10.28
N ALA A 13 -12.72 -5.84 9.28
CA ALA A 13 -13.59 -7.01 9.46
C ALA A 13 -13.00 -8.04 10.45
N ILE A 14 -11.70 -8.30 10.38
CA ILE A 14 -11.02 -9.27 11.28
C ILE A 14 -10.94 -8.72 12.71
N ILE A 15 -10.62 -7.43 12.88
CA ILE A 15 -10.61 -6.78 14.20
C ILE A 15 -12.01 -6.82 14.83
N LEU A 16 -13.07 -6.52 14.05
CA LEU A 16 -14.44 -6.58 14.53
C LEU A 16 -14.85 -8.02 14.91
N ALA A 17 -14.49 -9.02 14.10
CA ALA A 17 -14.74 -10.42 14.42
C ALA A 17 -14.07 -10.84 15.74
N TYR A 18 -12.81 -10.41 15.96
CA TYR A 18 -12.11 -10.64 17.22
C TYR A 18 -12.81 -9.95 18.40
N TYR A 19 -13.28 -8.72 18.22
CA TYR A 19 -14.08 -8.01 19.23
C TYR A 19 -15.36 -8.77 19.59
N PHE A 20 -16.10 -9.32 18.63
CA PHE A 20 -17.32 -10.07 18.93
C PHE A 20 -17.05 -11.33 19.78
N ILE A 21 -15.89 -11.96 19.60
CA ILE A 21 -15.47 -13.16 20.35
C ILE A 21 -14.99 -12.80 21.75
N ARG A 22 -14.16 -11.76 21.90
CA ARG A 22 -13.48 -11.43 23.16
C ARG A 22 -14.16 -10.34 23.99
N ARG A 23 -15.03 -9.54 23.35
CA ARG A 23 -15.74 -8.39 23.93
C ARG A 23 -14.83 -7.37 24.62
N ASP A 24 -13.59 -7.25 24.15
CA ASP A 24 -12.60 -6.30 24.67
C ASP A 24 -12.65 -4.98 23.88
N VAL A 25 -13.21 -3.95 24.50
CA VAL A 25 -13.36 -2.62 23.90
C VAL A 25 -12.03 -1.88 23.83
N TYR A 26 -11.13 -2.13 24.78
CA TYR A 26 -9.81 -1.48 24.80
C TYR A 26 -8.97 -1.98 23.62
N ASP A 27 -8.96 -3.29 23.38
CA ASP A 27 -8.28 -3.88 22.22
C ASP A 27 -8.84 -3.34 20.90
N LEU A 28 -10.17 -3.28 20.78
CA LEU A 28 -10.84 -2.73 19.59
C LEU A 28 -10.41 -1.28 19.34
N HIS A 29 -10.40 -0.44 20.37
CA HIS A 29 -10.01 0.96 20.26
C HIS A 29 -8.57 1.12 19.78
N HIS A 30 -7.63 0.40 20.39
CA HIS A 30 -6.21 0.47 20.03
C HIS A 30 -5.96 -0.08 18.61
N ALA A 31 -6.65 -1.17 18.24
CA ALA A 31 -6.54 -1.76 16.91
C ALA A 31 -7.07 -0.83 15.81
N ILE A 32 -8.21 -0.16 16.03
CA ILE A 32 -8.76 0.81 15.07
C ILE A 32 -7.84 2.03 14.95
N LEU A 33 -7.38 2.59 16.07
CA LEU A 33 -6.45 3.72 16.06
C LEU A 33 -5.15 3.38 15.32
N GLY A 34 -4.57 2.21 15.59
CA GLY A 34 -3.36 1.75 14.92
C GLY A 34 -3.53 1.57 13.41
N LEU A 35 -4.65 0.99 12.98
CA LEU A 35 -4.98 0.81 11.55
C LEU A 35 -5.15 2.15 10.84
N LEU A 36 -5.91 3.09 11.43
CA LEU A 36 -6.14 4.41 10.86
C LEU A 36 -4.85 5.23 10.79
N PHE A 37 -4.04 5.19 11.85
CA PHE A 37 -2.77 5.91 11.90
C PHE A 37 -1.77 5.38 10.85
N SER A 38 -1.62 4.05 10.75
CA SER A 38 -0.73 3.41 9.77
C SER A 38 -1.13 3.74 8.33
N THR A 39 -2.42 3.67 8.03
CA THR A 39 -2.95 3.97 6.69
C THR A 39 -2.83 5.45 6.35
N PHE A 40 -3.18 6.36 7.28
CA PHE A 40 -3.06 7.80 7.09
C PHE A 40 -1.62 8.24 6.83
N LEU A 41 -0.67 7.80 7.66
CA LEU A 41 0.75 8.11 7.45
C LEU A 41 1.25 7.61 6.10
N THR A 42 0.85 6.39 5.72
CA THR A 42 1.26 5.82 4.43
C THR A 42 0.70 6.60 3.26
N LEU A 43 -0.54 7.10 3.36
CA LEU A 43 -1.14 7.96 2.34
C LEU A 43 -0.38 9.27 2.19
N VAL A 44 -0.11 9.96 3.30
CA VAL A 44 0.63 11.23 3.30
C VAL A 44 2.03 11.05 2.70
N ILE A 45 2.78 10.05 3.16
CA ILE A 45 4.14 9.77 2.67
C ILE A 45 4.10 9.41 1.18
N THR A 46 3.17 8.55 0.76
CA THR A 46 3.07 8.14 -0.65
C THR A 46 2.74 9.31 -1.56
N ASP A 47 1.81 10.18 -1.17
CA ASP A 47 1.43 11.33 -1.98
C ASP A 47 2.55 12.38 -2.06
N ALA A 48 3.24 12.62 -0.94
CA ALA A 48 4.41 13.48 -0.91
C ALA A 48 5.53 12.98 -1.84
N ILE A 49 5.81 11.68 -1.85
CA ILE A 49 6.83 11.09 -2.75
C ILE A 49 6.36 11.17 -4.21
N LYS A 50 5.08 10.95 -4.50
CA LYS A 50 4.54 11.08 -5.86
C LYS A 50 4.76 12.48 -6.43
N ASP A 51 4.47 13.50 -5.63
CA ASP A 51 4.63 14.88 -6.03
C ASP A 51 6.11 15.28 -6.11
N ALA A 52 6.98 14.70 -5.28
CA ALA A 52 8.42 14.96 -5.32
C ALA A 52 9.14 14.30 -6.51
N VAL A 53 8.74 13.08 -6.90
CA VAL A 53 9.46 12.30 -7.91
C VAL A 53 8.96 12.59 -9.33
N GLY A 54 7.65 12.76 -9.53
CA GLY A 54 7.10 13.13 -10.84
C GLY A 54 7.35 12.09 -11.96
N ARG A 55 7.60 10.81 -11.62
CA ARG A 55 7.95 9.77 -12.59
C ARG A 55 6.79 9.49 -13.56
N PRO A 56 7.02 9.48 -14.89
CA PRO A 56 5.99 9.15 -15.87
C PRO A 56 5.61 7.66 -15.81
N ARG A 57 4.30 7.37 -15.88
CA ARG A 57 3.74 6.01 -15.95
C ARG A 57 4.09 5.34 -17.29
N PRO A 58 4.10 4.00 -17.40
CA PRO A 58 4.35 3.30 -18.67
C PRO A 58 3.38 3.69 -19.80
N ASN A 59 2.13 4.04 -19.45
CA ASN A 59 1.12 4.54 -20.40
C ASN A 59 1.16 6.06 -20.63
N PHE A 60 2.22 6.76 -20.21
CA PHE A 60 2.32 8.22 -20.30
C PHE A 60 2.26 8.73 -21.74
N PHE A 61 2.85 8.00 -22.70
CA PHE A 61 2.87 8.39 -24.11
C PHE A 61 1.45 8.65 -24.65
N TRP A 62 0.53 7.71 -24.46
CA TRP A 62 -0.86 7.82 -24.92
C TRP A 62 -1.67 8.89 -24.19
N ARG A 63 -1.28 9.25 -22.96
CA ARG A 63 -1.89 10.37 -22.21
C ARG A 63 -1.42 11.73 -22.72
N CYS A 64 -0.16 11.80 -23.14
CA CYS A 64 0.46 13.01 -23.68
C CYS A 64 0.05 13.26 -25.14
N PHE A 65 -0.03 12.19 -25.94
CA PHE A 65 -0.39 12.20 -27.36
C PHE A 65 -1.58 11.30 -27.65
N PRO A 66 -2.82 11.78 -27.48
CA PRO A 66 -4.01 11.00 -27.82
C PRO A 66 -4.07 10.60 -29.30
N ASP A 67 -3.49 11.41 -30.19
CA ASP A 67 -3.43 11.15 -31.64
C ASP A 67 -2.27 10.22 -32.04
N GLY A 68 -1.47 9.73 -31.08
CA GLY A 68 -0.32 8.85 -31.30
C GLY A 68 0.89 9.50 -32.00
N LYS A 69 0.83 10.80 -32.29
CA LYS A 69 1.91 11.56 -32.95
C LYS A 69 2.73 12.33 -31.91
N GLY A 70 3.97 11.91 -31.70
CA GLY A 70 4.90 12.61 -30.81
C GLY A 70 5.34 13.94 -31.39
N VAL A 71 4.98 15.04 -30.72
CA VAL A 71 5.41 16.40 -31.05
C VAL A 71 6.48 16.84 -30.06
N TYR A 72 7.63 17.27 -30.58
CA TYR A 72 8.76 17.72 -29.79
C TYR A 72 9.15 19.14 -30.20
N ASP A 73 9.55 19.93 -29.22
CA ASP A 73 10.10 21.26 -29.47
C ASP A 73 11.46 21.11 -30.21
N PRO A 74 11.63 21.78 -31.37
CA PRO A 74 12.82 21.60 -32.20
C PRO A 74 14.10 22.18 -31.56
N ASN A 75 13.98 23.11 -30.61
CA ASN A 75 15.12 23.77 -29.99
C ASN A 75 15.51 23.12 -28.66
N THR A 76 14.52 22.81 -27.83
CA THR A 76 14.73 22.29 -26.48
C THR A 76 14.60 20.77 -26.38
N LYS A 77 14.12 20.10 -27.45
CA LYS A 77 13.79 18.66 -27.47
C LYS A 77 12.79 18.24 -26.39
N ASN A 78 12.07 19.20 -25.79
CA ASN A 78 11.06 18.93 -24.79
C ASN A 78 9.80 18.36 -25.44
N VAL A 79 9.11 17.49 -24.71
CA VAL A 79 7.85 16.89 -25.15
C VAL A 79 6.72 17.92 -25.08
N MET A 80 6.00 18.12 -26.18
CA MET A 80 4.85 19.02 -26.23
C MET A 80 3.54 18.22 -26.21
N CYS A 81 3.02 17.94 -25.02
CA CYS A 81 1.78 17.17 -24.89
C CYS A 81 0.56 17.94 -25.40
N THR A 82 -0.28 17.26 -26.20
CA THR A 82 -1.55 17.78 -26.73
C THR A 82 -2.77 17.30 -25.94
N GLY A 83 -2.60 16.32 -25.04
CA GLY A 83 -3.66 15.80 -24.18
C GLY A 83 -4.14 16.75 -23.08
N VAL A 84 -5.13 16.29 -22.30
CA VAL A 84 -5.71 17.06 -21.20
C VAL A 84 -4.71 17.21 -20.04
N LYS A 85 -4.45 18.45 -19.59
CA LYS A 85 -3.48 18.77 -18.52
C LYS A 85 -3.64 17.94 -17.25
N ALA A 86 -4.88 17.69 -16.81
CA ALA A 86 -5.16 16.87 -15.64
C ALA A 86 -4.72 15.40 -15.80
N VAL A 87 -4.96 14.81 -16.98
CA VAL A 87 -4.58 13.42 -17.30
C VAL A 87 -3.07 13.27 -17.44
N ILE A 88 -2.42 14.30 -17.99
CA ILE A 88 -0.95 14.38 -18.10
C ILE A 88 -0.31 14.52 -16.72
N LYS A 89 -0.87 15.37 -15.84
CA LYS A 89 -0.40 15.51 -14.45
C LYS A 89 -0.51 14.19 -13.70
N GLU A 90 -1.61 13.46 -13.85
CA GLU A 90 -1.78 12.11 -13.27
C GLU A 90 -0.81 11.09 -13.89
N GLY A 91 -0.46 11.28 -15.17
CA GLY A 91 0.54 10.49 -15.87
C GLY A 91 1.95 10.60 -15.26
N HIS A 92 2.27 11.69 -14.57
CA HIS A 92 3.56 11.90 -13.86
C HIS A 92 3.55 11.37 -12.42
N LYS A 93 2.47 10.73 -11.96
CA LYS A 93 2.36 10.19 -10.60
C LYS A 93 2.56 8.67 -10.57
N SER A 94 3.63 8.16 -11.19
CA SER A 94 3.85 6.70 -11.24
C SER A 94 4.47 6.13 -9.97
N PHE A 95 5.37 6.86 -9.29
CA PHE A 95 6.13 6.34 -8.17
C PHE A 95 5.78 7.05 -6.86
N PRO A 96 5.52 6.32 -5.75
CA PRO A 96 5.18 4.90 -5.65
C PRO A 96 3.67 4.67 -5.88
N SER A 97 3.25 3.41 -6.02
CA SER A 97 1.83 3.09 -6.20
C SER A 97 1.03 3.26 -4.91
N GLY A 98 0.12 4.24 -4.86
CA GLY A 98 -0.75 4.47 -3.70
C GLY A 98 -1.61 3.27 -3.31
N HIS A 99 -2.10 2.51 -4.28
CA HIS A 99 -2.86 1.27 -4.03
C HIS A 99 -2.00 0.21 -3.34
N THR A 100 -0.75 0.06 -3.77
CA THR A 100 0.21 -0.89 -3.18
C THR A 100 0.61 -0.48 -1.78
N SER A 101 0.95 0.80 -1.56
CA SER A 101 1.34 1.31 -0.25
C SER A 101 0.21 1.13 0.77
N CYS A 102 -1.03 1.51 0.44
CA CYS A 102 -2.19 1.35 1.31
C CYS A 102 -2.46 -0.12 1.67
N SER A 103 -2.36 -1.03 0.69
CA SER A 103 -2.53 -2.48 0.92
C SER A 103 -1.47 -3.04 1.85
N PHE A 104 -0.20 -2.62 1.70
CA PHE A 104 0.90 -3.05 2.58
C PHE A 104 0.77 -2.49 4.00
N ALA A 105 0.32 -1.24 4.15
CA ALA A 105 0.11 -0.63 5.46
C ALA A 105 -0.99 -1.35 6.24
N GLY A 106 -2.17 -1.53 5.62
CA GLY A 106 -3.30 -2.14 6.31
C GLY A 106 -3.18 -3.64 6.53
N LEU A 107 -2.76 -4.42 5.52
CA LEU A 107 -2.56 -5.87 5.67
C LEU A 107 -1.30 -6.20 6.48
N GLY A 108 -0.28 -5.35 6.42
CA GLY A 108 0.89 -5.47 7.29
C GLY A 108 0.56 -5.17 8.75
N PHE A 109 -0.29 -4.18 9.02
CA PHE A 109 -0.81 -3.91 10.37
C PHE A 109 -1.61 -5.11 10.89
N LEU A 110 -2.48 -5.68 10.06
CA LEU A 110 -3.24 -6.89 10.39
C LEU A 110 -2.32 -8.08 10.71
N ALA A 111 -1.25 -8.28 9.95
CA ALA A 111 -0.27 -9.33 10.21
C ALA A 111 0.40 -9.16 11.59
N LEU A 112 0.78 -7.94 11.97
CA LEU A 112 1.32 -7.65 13.31
C LEU A 112 0.29 -7.85 14.42
N TYR A 113 -0.94 -7.36 14.22
CA TYR A 113 -2.03 -7.53 15.18
C TYR A 113 -2.28 -9.01 15.47
N LEU A 114 -2.39 -9.84 14.41
CA LEU A 114 -2.56 -11.29 14.55
C LEU A 114 -1.33 -11.94 15.21
N SER A 115 -0.12 -11.53 14.84
CA SER A 115 1.13 -12.05 15.42
C SER A 115 1.18 -11.86 16.94
N GLY A 116 0.77 -10.69 17.44
CA GLY A 116 0.66 -10.41 18.87
C GLY A 116 -0.40 -11.27 19.56
N LYS A 117 -1.59 -11.40 18.96
CA LYS A 117 -2.69 -12.18 19.55
C LYS A 117 -2.45 -13.68 19.61
N ILE A 118 -1.79 -14.26 18.60
CA ILE A 118 -1.53 -15.72 18.56
C ILE A 118 -0.17 -16.11 19.17
N GLN A 119 0.62 -15.12 19.61
CA GLN A 119 2.00 -15.28 20.07
C GLN A 119 2.80 -16.12 19.06
N ALA A 120 2.89 -15.62 17.82
CA ALA A 120 3.46 -16.38 16.71
C ALA A 120 4.92 -16.79 16.93
N PHE A 121 5.66 -16.04 17.77
CA PHE A 121 7.06 -16.27 18.12
C PHE A 121 7.27 -16.92 19.50
N ASP A 122 6.28 -17.65 20.01
CA ASP A 122 6.47 -18.49 21.21
C ASP A 122 7.46 -19.64 20.92
N ARG A 123 8.22 -20.08 21.92
CA ARG A 123 9.26 -21.13 21.82
C ARG A 123 8.71 -22.50 21.39
N ARG A 124 7.39 -22.64 21.29
CA ARG A 124 6.68 -23.87 20.88
C ARG A 124 6.56 -24.05 19.36
N GLY A 125 7.00 -23.09 18.54
CA GLY A 125 7.27 -23.26 17.10
C GLY A 125 6.18 -23.94 16.26
N HIS A 126 4.93 -23.44 16.28
CA HIS A 126 3.85 -24.01 15.45
C HIS A 126 3.76 -23.31 14.08
N VAL A 127 4.06 -24.05 13.00
CA VAL A 127 4.05 -23.56 11.62
C VAL A 127 2.69 -22.94 11.22
N ALA A 128 1.58 -23.49 11.72
CA ALA A 128 0.24 -22.94 11.46
C ALA A 128 0.07 -21.48 11.91
N LYS A 129 0.72 -21.07 13.01
CA LYS A 129 0.71 -19.68 13.47
C LYS A 129 1.42 -18.75 12.48
N LEU A 130 2.54 -19.20 11.93
CA LEU A 130 3.28 -18.45 10.91
C LEU A 130 2.46 -18.33 9.63
N CYS A 131 1.80 -19.40 9.18
CA CYS A 131 0.91 -19.34 8.02
C CYS A 131 -0.17 -18.26 8.16
N ILE A 132 -0.80 -18.15 9.34
CA ILE A 132 -1.83 -17.13 9.61
C ILE A 132 -1.26 -15.71 9.55
N VAL A 133 -0.04 -15.49 10.05
CA VAL A 133 0.62 -14.16 10.02
C VAL A 133 1.10 -13.78 8.61
N PHE A 134 1.58 -14.75 7.83
CA PHE A 134 2.07 -14.49 6.47
C PHE A 134 0.96 -14.37 5.44
N LEU A 135 -0.23 -14.92 5.69
CA LEU A 135 -1.34 -14.91 4.73
C LEU A 135 -1.80 -13.48 4.35
N PRO A 136 -2.00 -12.53 5.29
CA PRO A 136 -2.26 -11.13 4.94
C PRO A 136 -1.15 -10.49 4.08
N LEU A 137 0.12 -10.81 4.35
CA LEU A 137 1.25 -10.31 3.57
C LEU A 137 1.29 -10.90 2.15
N LEU A 138 0.91 -12.17 2.00
CA LEU A 138 0.80 -12.83 0.72
C LEU A 138 -0.34 -12.23 -0.12
N VAL A 139 -1.49 -11.95 0.50
CA VAL A 139 -2.60 -11.22 -0.15
C VAL A 139 -2.14 -9.83 -0.59
N ALA A 140 -1.38 -9.10 0.24
CA ALA A 140 -0.82 -7.80 -0.13
C ALA A 140 0.14 -7.90 -1.33
N ALA A 141 0.97 -8.95 -1.37
CA ALA A 141 1.90 -9.22 -2.47
C ALA A 141 1.17 -9.59 -3.78
N LEU A 142 0.10 -10.38 -3.72
CA LEU A 142 -0.71 -10.72 -4.90
C LEU A 142 -1.47 -9.50 -5.46
N VAL A 143 -2.07 -8.68 -4.59
CA VAL A 143 -2.69 -7.40 -5.00
C VAL A 143 -1.69 -6.50 -5.69
N ARG A 144 -0.46 -6.45 -5.18
CA ARG A 144 0.65 -5.73 -5.79
C ARG A 144 1.02 -6.28 -7.17
N ILE A 145 1.17 -7.59 -7.32
CA ILE A 145 1.55 -8.23 -8.59
C ILE A 145 0.52 -7.87 -9.67
N SER A 146 -0.77 -7.88 -9.34
CA SER A 146 -1.83 -7.44 -10.27
C SER A 146 -1.66 -5.99 -10.78
N ARG A 147 -1.03 -5.10 -10.01
CA ARG A 147 -0.79 -3.69 -10.43
C ARG A 147 0.43 -3.51 -11.32
N VAL A 148 1.37 -4.46 -11.29
CA VAL A 148 2.48 -4.52 -12.26
C VAL A 148 1.97 -5.07 -13.59
N ASP A 149 1.09 -6.08 -13.52
CA ASP A 149 0.47 -6.74 -14.68
C ASP A 149 -0.42 -5.78 -15.50
N ASP A 150 -1.13 -4.85 -14.84
CA ASP A 150 -1.95 -3.84 -15.54
C ASP A 150 -1.14 -2.70 -16.23
N TYR A 151 0.20 -2.78 -16.30
CA TYR A 151 1.09 -1.74 -16.89
C TYR A 151 0.99 -0.33 -16.26
N TRP A 152 0.46 -0.20 -15.04
CA TRP A 152 0.35 1.11 -14.38
C TRP A 152 1.61 1.53 -13.63
N HIS A 153 2.46 0.57 -13.25
CA HIS A 153 3.63 0.77 -12.39
C HIS A 153 4.79 -0.11 -12.82
N HIS A 154 6.01 0.38 -12.64
CA HIS A 154 7.18 -0.46 -12.79
C HIS A 154 7.32 -1.36 -11.55
N TRP A 155 7.93 -2.53 -11.71
CA TRP A 155 8.18 -3.47 -10.62
C TRP A 155 9.01 -2.86 -9.46
N GLN A 156 9.85 -1.86 -9.74
CA GLN A 156 10.65 -1.12 -8.74
C GLN A 156 9.78 -0.29 -7.78
N ASP A 157 8.73 0.36 -8.33
CA ASP A 157 7.77 1.21 -7.61
C ASP A 157 7.03 0.42 -6.53
N VAL A 158 6.88 -0.87 -6.81
CA VAL A 158 6.22 -1.87 -6.01
C VAL A 158 7.13 -2.39 -4.88
N PHE A 159 8.41 -2.63 -5.16
CA PHE A 159 9.36 -3.11 -4.15
C PHE A 159 9.61 -2.05 -3.08
N ALA A 160 9.78 -0.79 -3.50
CA ALA A 160 9.94 0.36 -2.61
C ALA A 160 8.73 0.58 -1.71
N GLY A 161 7.50 0.50 -2.25
CA GLY A 161 6.26 0.63 -1.46
C GLY A 161 6.12 -0.42 -0.35
N GLY A 162 6.61 -1.64 -0.55
CA GLY A 162 6.63 -2.66 0.52
C GLY A 162 7.73 -2.48 1.53
N LEU A 163 8.86 -1.86 1.16
CA LEU A 163 9.89 -1.50 2.12
C LEU A 163 9.39 -0.37 3.03
N ILE A 164 8.75 0.66 2.47
CA ILE A 164 8.17 1.78 3.21
C ILE A 164 7.07 1.28 4.16
N GLY A 165 6.15 0.43 3.67
CA GLY A 165 5.11 -0.17 4.51
C GLY A 165 5.68 -1.01 5.66
N ARG A 166 6.75 -1.78 5.42
CA ARG A 166 7.44 -2.57 6.45
C ARG A 166 8.21 -1.70 7.46
N PHE A 167 8.82 -0.61 7.01
CA PHE A 167 9.58 0.30 7.88
C PHE A 167 8.65 1.04 8.86
N GLN A 168 7.45 1.44 8.40
CA GLN A 168 6.45 2.10 9.26
C GLN A 168 5.91 1.17 10.36
N LEU A 169 5.81 -0.13 10.07
CA LEU A 169 5.32 -1.16 10.98
C LEU A 169 6.25 -1.37 12.20
N GLY A 170 7.54 -1.08 12.07
CA GLY A 170 8.50 -1.14 13.20
C GLY A 170 8.24 -0.10 14.29
N ILE A 171 7.61 1.03 13.95
CA ILE A 171 7.31 2.11 14.91
C ILE A 171 6.08 1.76 15.78
N GLY A 172 5.14 0.96 15.25
CA GLY A 172 3.93 0.53 15.97
C GLY A 172 4.14 -0.63 16.94
N SER A 173 5.17 -1.46 16.73
CA SER A 173 5.43 -2.65 17.55
C SER A 173 5.74 -2.34 19.02
N GLY A 174 6.22 -1.13 19.33
CA GLY A 174 6.49 -0.71 20.71
C GLY A 174 5.24 -0.49 21.58
N VAL A 175 4.05 -0.47 20.97
CA VAL A 175 2.77 -0.29 21.69
C VAL A 175 2.15 -1.64 22.09
N GLN A 176 2.42 -2.72 21.36
CA GLN A 176 1.76 -4.03 21.57
C GLN A 176 2.44 -4.91 22.63
N GLU A 177 3.70 -4.64 22.98
CA GLU A 177 4.50 -5.46 23.92
C GLU A 177 4.18 -5.25 25.41
N ARG A 178 3.19 -4.40 25.74
CA ARG A 178 2.95 -3.96 27.13
C ARG A 178 1.55 -4.27 27.69
N GLN A 179 0.82 -5.24 27.13
CA GLN A 179 -0.41 -5.81 27.73
C GLN A 179 -0.47 -7.33 27.61
#